data_AF-A0A6A9QMH8-F1
#
_entry.id   AF-A0A6A9QMH8-F1
#
_cell.length_a   1.000
_cell.length_b   1.000
_cell.length_c   1.000
_cell.angle_alpha   90.00
_cell.angle_beta   90.00
_cell.angle_gamma   90.00
#
_symmetry.space_group_name_H-M   'P 1'
#
loop_
_entity.id
_entity.type
_entity.pdbx_description
1 polymer ?
#
loop_
_entity_poly.entity_id
_entity_poly.type
_entity_poly.pdbx_seq_one_letter_code
_entity_poly.pdbx_strand_id
1 'polypeptide(L)'
;MGLLSLALLHRRGNRNREGNELHGLVHFRRSEGNEAFHEGGYAGVTAKNKGGDVSPQDCWTKFRLLPQFPGRTFIQGEIMTDKVIRLFKLSFKGDSFRVGGEREGSTVYQLKYTVKGREIPVIPSSSWKGVFKRISEGIAKGKGIGTASSHNNDDHPKEKRNNEEANKRVQSILEHVKSEVGKGTKVKGTQLKGIDIDDEVWTIVRSNVSADDVTWEDLEEITTRAVYYYMCPVDRLYGSKLFASSISFSDSLVEGNTSIQPHVVLDRNFGAQKEKRLFEEEVVEPSNITLKVVLRPEGDVQLWRYTLRYVEKMGIAVGGSKSRGLGHLTLDVEESKVGEVDGVNVKWDGLKGFLRGK
;
A
#
# COMPACT_ATOMS: atom_id res chain seq x y z
N MET A 1 51.29 44.19 -44.43
CA MET A 1 50.60 44.50 -43.15
C MET A 1 50.60 43.18 -42.38
N GLY A 2 51.47 42.91 -41.40
CA GLY A 2 51.73 43.70 -40.17
C GLY A 2 50.84 43.11 -39.06
N LEU A 3 51.10 41.92 -38.48
CA LEU A 3 52.24 41.42 -37.68
C LEU A 3 52.27 41.99 -36.23
N LEU A 4 52.68 41.14 -35.26
CA LEU A 4 52.79 41.31 -33.78
C LEU A 4 51.47 41.05 -32.99
N SER A 5 51.36 40.16 -31.99
CA SER A 5 52.29 39.41 -31.10
C SER A 5 52.82 40.15 -29.85
N LEU A 6 53.25 39.36 -28.85
CA LEU A 6 53.61 39.64 -27.44
C LEU A 6 52.41 39.98 -26.52
N ALA A 7 52.10 39.31 -25.39
CA ALA A 7 52.75 38.34 -24.49
C ALA A 7 53.56 38.92 -23.30
N LEU A 8 53.55 38.15 -22.19
CA LEU A 8 54.50 38.16 -21.04
C LEU A 8 54.33 39.36 -20.04
N LEU A 9 54.80 39.33 -18.77
CA LEU A 9 55.65 38.39 -18.03
C LEU A 9 55.41 38.46 -16.49
N HIS A 10 55.73 37.37 -15.78
CA HIS A 10 56.10 37.18 -14.35
C HIS A 10 56.06 38.35 -13.34
N ARG A 11 55.77 38.06 -12.06
CA ARG A 11 56.74 37.53 -11.05
C ARG A 11 55.99 37.14 -9.76
N ARG A 12 56.48 36.34 -8.79
CA ARG A 12 57.51 35.28 -8.63
C ARG A 12 57.59 35.03 -7.10
N GLY A 13 57.20 33.85 -6.63
CA GLY A 13 57.82 33.16 -5.47
C GLY A 13 57.72 33.80 -4.06
N ASN A 14 58.27 33.16 -3.00
CA ASN A 14 58.82 31.79 -2.89
C ASN A 14 59.00 31.41 -1.39
N ARG A 15 58.91 30.11 -1.05
CA ARG A 15 59.59 29.40 0.09
C ARG A 15 59.46 29.99 1.52
N ASN A 16 59.02 29.24 2.54
CA ASN A 16 59.73 28.12 3.21
C ASN A 16 58.82 27.53 4.34
N ARG A 17 58.83 26.21 4.64
CA ARG A 17 59.56 25.50 5.75
C ARG A 17 59.30 26.06 7.17
N GLU A 18 59.22 25.29 8.26
CA GLU A 18 59.25 23.85 8.65
C GLU A 18 58.68 23.83 10.11
N GLY A 19 58.17 22.77 10.78
CA GLY A 19 57.98 21.33 10.54
C GLY A 19 57.40 20.65 11.83
N ASN A 20 57.26 19.31 11.86
CA ASN A 20 56.98 18.44 13.06
C ASN A 20 55.61 18.61 13.80
N GLU A 21 55.02 17.67 14.57
CA GLU A 21 55.21 16.21 14.79
C GLU A 21 53.97 15.59 15.52
N LEU A 22 53.65 14.33 15.19
CA LEU A 22 53.26 13.18 16.06
C LEU A 22 51.90 13.01 16.82
N HIS A 23 51.38 11.77 16.67
CA HIS A 23 50.66 10.86 17.61
C HIS A 23 49.30 11.18 18.29
N GLY A 24 48.48 10.11 18.45
CA GLY A 24 47.45 9.96 19.51
C GLY A 24 45.98 9.94 19.03
N LEU A 25 45.46 8.90 18.38
CA LEU A 25 44.81 7.69 18.94
C LEU A 25 43.63 7.90 19.94
N VAL A 26 42.48 7.26 19.60
CA VAL A 26 41.57 6.47 20.49
C VAL A 26 40.42 7.17 21.28
N HIS A 27 39.21 7.02 20.71
CA HIS A 27 37.95 6.51 21.32
C HIS A 27 37.00 7.32 22.24
N PHE A 28 35.71 6.94 22.10
CA PHE A 28 34.56 7.02 23.04
C PHE A 28 34.07 8.44 23.44
N ARG A 29 32.76 8.73 23.61
CA ARG A 29 31.53 7.91 23.58
C ARG A 29 30.46 8.54 22.67
N ARG A 30 29.55 7.71 22.15
CA ARG A 30 28.19 8.12 21.76
C ARG A 30 27.26 7.64 22.89
N SER A 31 26.55 8.54 23.56
CA SER A 31 25.60 8.20 24.62
C SER A 31 24.15 8.38 24.15
N GLU A 32 23.26 7.62 24.77
CA GLU A 32 21.84 7.46 24.42
C GLU A 32 20.94 8.55 25.04
N GLY A 33 19.65 8.52 24.70
CA GLY A 33 18.62 9.52 25.07
C GLY A 33 17.90 10.00 23.80
N ASN A 34 16.88 9.33 23.24
CA ASN A 34 15.71 8.67 23.83
C ASN A 34 14.67 9.68 24.37
N GLU A 35 13.94 10.32 23.45
CA GLU A 35 12.66 10.99 23.75
C GLU A 35 11.55 10.37 22.90
N ALA A 36 10.44 10.03 23.55
CA ALA A 36 9.31 9.33 22.96
C ALA A 36 8.23 10.33 22.49
N PHE A 37 7.64 10.07 21.33
CA PHE A 37 6.41 10.75 20.93
C PHE A 37 5.23 10.18 21.71
N HIS A 38 4.54 11.03 22.47
CA HIS A 38 3.31 10.69 23.18
C HIS A 38 2.12 10.57 22.21
N GLU A 39 1.59 9.36 22.03
CA GLU A 39 0.22 9.18 21.57
C GLU A 39 -0.76 9.24 22.76
N GLY A 40 -1.80 10.05 22.62
CA GLY A 40 -2.78 10.31 23.68
C GLY A 40 -3.85 9.22 23.80
N GLY A 41 -3.69 8.34 24.78
CA GLY A 41 -4.75 7.90 25.70
C GLY A 41 -5.99 7.18 25.13
N TYR A 42 -6.03 5.85 25.32
CA TYR A 42 -7.27 5.13 25.62
C TYR A 42 -7.15 4.47 27.00
N ALA A 43 -8.14 4.71 27.86
CA ALA A 43 -8.15 4.22 29.23
C ALA A 43 -8.29 2.68 29.29
N GLY A 44 -7.50 2.04 30.14
CA GLY A 44 -7.51 0.59 30.30
C GLY A 44 -8.73 0.09 31.09
N VAL A 45 -9.28 -1.05 30.65
CA VAL A 45 -10.17 -1.88 31.45
C VAL A 45 -9.51 -3.25 31.62
N THR A 46 -9.12 -3.57 32.85
CA THR A 46 -8.52 -4.86 33.22
C THR A 46 -9.60 -5.93 33.34
N ALA A 47 -9.58 -6.92 32.45
CA ALA A 47 -10.45 -8.10 32.53
C ALA A 47 -9.64 -9.31 33.04
N LYS A 48 -10.04 -9.86 34.18
CA LYS A 48 -9.41 -11.04 34.81
C LYS A 48 -9.67 -12.32 33.99
N ASN A 49 -8.70 -13.23 34.01
CA ASN A 49 -8.86 -14.61 33.56
C ASN A 49 -10.09 -15.29 34.18
N LYS A 50 -10.90 -15.94 33.34
CA LYS A 50 -11.62 -17.17 33.67
C LYS A 50 -11.50 -18.11 32.47
N GLY A 51 -11.12 -19.36 32.72
CA GLY A 51 -10.94 -20.37 31.69
C GLY A 51 -12.26 -20.87 31.11
N GLY A 52 -12.18 -21.37 29.88
CA GLY A 52 -13.25 -22.06 29.17
C GLY A 52 -12.71 -22.49 27.81
N ASP A 53 -12.79 -23.77 27.50
CA ASP A 53 -12.37 -24.31 26.20
C ASP A 53 -13.22 -23.73 25.07
N VAL A 54 -12.56 -23.38 23.95
CA VAL A 54 -13.24 -22.90 22.74
C VAL A 54 -12.88 -23.83 21.58
N SER A 55 -13.90 -24.38 20.93
CA SER A 55 -13.72 -25.35 19.84
C SER A 55 -13.18 -24.70 18.56
N PRO A 56 -12.62 -25.46 17.61
CA PRO A 56 -12.03 -24.91 16.38
C PRO A 56 -12.98 -24.23 15.38
N GLN A 57 -14.27 -24.03 15.69
CA GLN A 57 -15.27 -23.53 14.74
C GLN A 57 -15.56 -22.01 14.87
N ASP A 58 -15.15 -21.35 15.95
CA ASP A 58 -15.61 -19.98 16.30
C ASP A 58 -14.72 -18.80 15.81
N CYS A 59 -13.84 -19.00 14.83
CA CYS A 59 -12.89 -17.95 14.39
C CYS A 59 -13.48 -16.85 13.48
N TRP A 60 -14.80 -16.75 13.29
CA TRP A 60 -15.42 -15.79 12.35
C TRP A 60 -15.95 -14.49 13.00
N THR A 61 -16.05 -14.42 14.33
CA THR A 61 -16.93 -13.44 15.02
C THR A 61 -16.24 -12.14 15.49
N LYS A 62 -15.15 -11.70 14.86
CA LYS A 62 -14.47 -10.43 15.20
C LYS A 62 -14.07 -9.56 14.00
N PHE A 63 -14.96 -9.43 13.01
CA PHE A 63 -14.97 -8.25 12.14
C PHE A 63 -15.95 -7.21 12.68
N ARG A 64 -15.42 -6.09 13.18
CA ARG A 64 -16.22 -4.98 13.72
C ARG A 64 -16.86 -4.24 12.55
N LEU A 65 -18.16 -4.48 12.30
CA LEU A 65 -18.94 -3.74 11.32
C LEU A 65 -18.97 -2.26 11.72
N LEU A 66 -18.41 -1.40 10.87
CA LEU A 66 -18.66 0.04 10.92
C LEU A 66 -20.05 0.32 10.32
N PRO A 67 -20.75 1.39 10.76
CA PRO A 67 -22.14 1.62 10.38
C PRO A 67 -22.29 1.79 8.86
N GLN A 68 -23.28 1.11 8.29
CA GLN A 68 -23.66 1.32 6.89
C GLN A 68 -24.46 2.62 6.76
N PHE A 69 -24.08 3.47 5.81
CA PHE A 69 -24.82 4.68 5.48
C PHE A 69 -25.96 4.37 4.50
N PRO A 70 -27.17 4.93 4.71
CA PRO A 70 -28.31 4.71 3.81
C PRO A 70 -28.17 5.58 2.56
N GLY A 71 -28.33 4.97 1.38
CA GLY A 71 -28.43 5.68 0.10
C GLY A 71 -29.56 5.07 -0.73
N ARG A 72 -30.53 5.91 -1.13
CA ARG A 72 -31.71 5.54 -1.93
C ARG A 72 -31.35 5.31 -3.42
N THR A 73 -32.31 4.82 -4.19
CA THR A 73 -32.13 4.23 -5.53
C THR A 73 -32.65 5.12 -6.67
N PHE A 74 -32.14 4.87 -7.90
CA PHE A 74 -32.65 5.28 -9.24
C PHE A 74 -32.27 6.70 -9.72
N ILE A 75 -32.00 7.03 -11.01
CA ILE A 75 -31.87 6.37 -12.36
C ILE A 75 -30.99 7.37 -13.20
N GLN A 76 -30.07 7.04 -14.13
CA GLN A 76 -30.18 6.30 -15.40
C GLN A 76 -28.78 6.07 -16.02
N GLY A 77 -28.54 4.94 -16.70
CA GLY A 77 -27.31 4.67 -17.48
C GLY A 77 -26.38 3.62 -16.84
N GLU A 78 -26.04 2.58 -17.61
CA GLU A 78 -25.22 1.42 -17.22
C GLU A 78 -23.92 1.82 -16.47
N ILE A 79 -23.51 1.20 -15.37
CA ILE A 79 -23.64 -0.19 -14.94
C ILE A 79 -24.15 -0.27 -13.50
N MET A 80 -25.17 -1.09 -13.23
CA MET A 80 -25.49 -1.51 -11.85
C MET A 80 -24.37 -2.43 -11.34
N THR A 81 -23.40 -1.88 -10.61
CA THR A 81 -22.62 -2.68 -9.68
C THR A 81 -23.52 -3.03 -8.51
N ASP A 82 -24.12 -4.22 -8.52
CA ASP A 82 -24.85 -4.74 -7.36
C ASP A 82 -23.98 -4.58 -6.11
N LYS A 83 -24.58 -4.08 -5.01
CA LYS A 83 -23.88 -3.73 -3.77
C LYS A 83 -23.44 -4.98 -2.98
N VAL A 84 -22.64 -5.81 -3.63
CA VAL A 84 -22.25 -7.16 -3.24
C VAL A 84 -20.81 -7.16 -2.73
N ILE A 85 -20.64 -7.61 -1.49
CA ILE A 85 -19.33 -7.94 -0.93
C ILE A 85 -18.86 -9.25 -1.58
N ARG A 86 -17.62 -9.28 -2.06
CA ARG A 86 -16.99 -10.44 -2.67
C ARG A 86 -15.86 -10.96 -1.82
N LEU A 87 -15.91 -12.23 -1.46
CA LEU A 87 -14.87 -12.97 -0.76
C LEU A 87 -14.06 -13.76 -1.78
N PHE A 88 -12.74 -13.75 -1.69
CA PHE A 88 -11.88 -14.59 -2.51
C PHE A 88 -11.05 -15.49 -1.61
N LYS A 89 -11.00 -16.78 -1.94
CA LYS A 89 -10.00 -17.72 -1.44
C LYS A 89 -9.07 -18.02 -2.61
N LEU A 90 -7.93 -17.33 -2.66
CA LEU A 90 -6.93 -17.50 -3.70
C LEU A 90 -5.89 -18.52 -3.24
N SER A 91 -5.63 -19.56 -4.04
CA SER A 91 -4.60 -20.57 -3.79
C SER A 91 -3.39 -20.30 -4.68
N PHE A 92 -2.20 -20.38 -4.12
CA PHE A 92 -0.94 -20.13 -4.81
C PHE A 92 0.02 -21.30 -4.64
N LYS A 93 0.67 -21.66 -5.75
CA LYS A 93 1.80 -22.59 -5.83
C LYS A 93 3.03 -21.81 -6.29
N GLY A 94 4.24 -22.22 -5.93
CA GLY A 94 5.42 -21.51 -6.37
C GLY A 94 6.70 -21.93 -5.66
N ASP A 95 7.76 -21.19 -5.98
CA ASP A 95 9.10 -21.45 -5.50
C ASP A 95 9.29 -21.05 -4.04
N SER A 96 10.43 -21.43 -3.46
CA SER A 96 10.80 -21.05 -2.10
C SER A 96 10.80 -19.53 -1.94
N PHE A 97 10.34 -19.03 -0.79
CA PHE A 97 10.24 -17.59 -0.53
C PHE A 97 10.79 -17.21 0.84
N ARG A 98 11.15 -15.93 0.98
CA ARG A 98 11.45 -15.30 2.28
C ARG A 98 10.82 -13.91 2.35
N VAL A 99 10.04 -13.63 3.39
CA VAL A 99 9.28 -12.38 3.59
C VAL A 99 9.51 -11.88 5.01
N GLY A 100 9.99 -10.64 5.15
CA GLY A 100 10.20 -10.01 6.46
C GLY A 100 11.12 -10.84 7.37
N GLY A 101 10.92 -10.75 8.69
CA GLY A 101 11.67 -11.52 9.67
C GLY A 101 12.87 -10.77 10.23
N GLU A 102 13.36 -11.25 11.37
CA GLU A 102 14.47 -10.67 12.11
C GLU A 102 15.82 -10.99 11.44
N ARG A 103 16.87 -10.31 11.90
CA ARG A 103 18.24 -10.52 11.42
C ARG A 103 19.17 -10.70 12.61
N GLU A 104 19.85 -11.84 12.63
CA GLU A 104 20.87 -12.17 13.62
C GLU A 104 22.22 -12.25 12.91
N GLY A 105 23.08 -11.24 13.11
CA GLY A 105 24.38 -11.15 12.45
C GLY A 105 24.31 -11.18 10.92
N SER A 106 24.78 -12.27 10.32
CA SER A 106 24.76 -12.56 8.88
C SER A 106 23.50 -13.28 8.40
N THR A 107 22.69 -13.83 9.31
CA THR A 107 21.54 -14.68 8.97
C THR A 107 20.26 -13.86 9.06
N VAL A 108 19.40 -14.02 8.05
CA VAL A 108 18.14 -13.28 7.93
C VAL A 108 16.99 -14.27 7.89
N TYR A 109 16.14 -14.23 8.91
CA TYR A 109 15.08 -15.21 9.09
C TYR A 109 13.83 -14.88 8.30
N GLN A 110 12.94 -15.86 8.19
CA GLN A 110 11.58 -15.69 7.69
C GLN A 110 10.70 -15.08 8.79
N LEU A 111 9.74 -14.21 8.44
CA LEU A 111 8.71 -13.77 9.39
C LEU A 111 7.82 -14.96 9.78
N LYS A 112 7.71 -15.24 11.08
CA LYS A 112 6.86 -16.29 11.64
C LYS A 112 5.90 -15.71 12.67
N TYR A 113 4.76 -16.37 12.86
CA TYR A 113 3.83 -16.10 13.97
C TYR A 113 3.73 -17.32 14.89
N THR A 114 3.70 -17.09 16.20
CA THR A 114 3.51 -18.16 17.20
C THR A 114 2.03 -18.50 17.34
N VAL A 115 1.61 -19.63 16.77
CA VAL A 115 0.23 -20.11 16.81
C VAL A 115 0.19 -21.42 17.59
N LYS A 116 -0.55 -21.45 18.71
CA LYS A 116 -0.65 -22.62 19.61
C LYS A 116 0.71 -23.21 20.01
N GLY A 117 1.69 -22.33 20.27
CA GLY A 117 3.05 -22.72 20.68
C GLY A 117 3.96 -23.22 19.55
N ARG A 118 3.54 -23.11 18.28
CA ARG A 118 4.37 -23.42 17.11
C ARG A 118 4.65 -22.14 16.33
N GLU A 119 5.88 -21.96 15.87
CA GLU A 119 6.18 -20.90 14.90
C GLU A 119 5.74 -21.34 13.50
N ILE A 120 4.93 -20.51 12.85
CA ILE A 120 4.43 -20.77 11.49
C ILE A 120 4.85 -19.62 10.58
N PRO A 121 5.55 -19.89 9.45
CA PRO A 121 5.85 -18.87 8.46
C PRO A 121 4.62 -18.10 7.99
N VAL A 122 4.76 -16.78 7.83
CA VAL A 122 3.66 -15.90 7.42
C VAL A 122 4.05 -14.98 6.27
N ILE A 123 3.16 -14.85 5.30
CA ILE A 123 3.16 -13.74 4.34
C ILE A 123 2.12 -12.73 4.85
N PRO A 124 2.53 -11.55 5.37
CA PRO A 124 1.61 -10.58 5.93
C PRO A 124 0.80 -9.90 4.82
N SER A 125 -0.43 -9.53 5.17
CA SER A 125 -1.41 -8.77 4.40
C SER A 125 -0.82 -7.52 3.73
N SER A 126 0.15 -6.84 4.37
CA SER A 126 0.88 -5.71 3.81
C SER A 126 1.75 -6.08 2.60
N SER A 127 2.40 -7.25 2.63
CA SER A 127 3.21 -7.76 1.50
C SER A 127 2.31 -8.15 0.32
N TRP A 128 1.17 -8.80 0.60
CA TRP A 128 0.14 -9.05 -0.42
C TRP A 128 -0.37 -7.75 -1.02
N LYS A 129 -0.86 -6.82 -0.19
CA LYS A 129 -1.39 -5.53 -0.62
C LYS A 129 -0.41 -4.77 -1.50
N GLY A 130 0.87 -4.69 -1.11
CA GLY A 130 1.90 -3.99 -1.89
C GLY A 130 2.19 -4.63 -3.25
N VAL A 131 2.18 -5.96 -3.36
CA VAL A 131 2.38 -6.67 -4.63
C VAL A 131 1.17 -6.47 -5.56
N PHE A 132 -0.03 -6.71 -5.06
CA PHE A 132 -1.26 -6.52 -5.84
C PHE A 132 -1.46 -5.06 -6.27
N LYS A 133 -1.22 -4.09 -5.37
CA LYS A 133 -1.31 -2.66 -5.68
C LYS A 133 -0.39 -2.26 -6.83
N ARG A 134 0.88 -2.64 -6.79
CA ARG A 134 1.85 -2.32 -7.86
C ARG A 134 1.42 -2.86 -9.23
N ILE A 135 0.80 -4.04 -9.27
CA ILE A 135 0.27 -4.62 -10.51
C ILE A 135 -0.93 -3.82 -11.00
N SER A 136 -1.90 -3.53 -10.11
CA SER A 136 -3.08 -2.72 -10.44
C SER A 136 -2.71 -1.30 -10.90
N GLU A 137 -1.70 -0.67 -10.29
CA GLU A 137 -1.16 0.62 -10.74
C GLU A 137 -0.67 0.56 -12.19
N GLY A 138 0.16 -0.45 -12.53
CA GLY A 138 0.67 -0.63 -13.87
C GLY A 138 -0.45 -0.83 -14.90
N ILE A 139 -1.46 -1.63 -14.56
CA ILE A 139 -2.63 -1.88 -15.41
C ILE A 139 -3.48 -0.61 -15.57
N ALA A 140 -3.81 0.09 -14.48
CA ALA A 140 -4.67 1.26 -14.50
C ALA A 140 -4.03 2.44 -15.24
N LYS A 141 -2.73 2.67 -15.03
CA LYS A 141 -1.93 3.66 -15.77
C LYS A 141 -1.83 3.30 -17.26
N GLY A 142 -1.50 2.04 -17.58
CA GLY A 142 -1.40 1.56 -18.96
C GLY A 142 -2.72 1.59 -19.74
N LYS A 143 -3.87 1.59 -19.05
CA LYS A 143 -5.20 1.73 -19.62
C LYS A 143 -5.79 3.14 -19.55
N GLY A 144 -5.16 4.08 -18.84
CA GLY A 144 -5.68 5.44 -18.64
C GLY A 144 -7.02 5.50 -17.89
N ILE A 145 -7.27 4.59 -16.93
CA ILE A 145 -8.57 4.51 -16.24
C ILE A 145 -8.69 5.65 -15.21
N GLY A 146 -9.68 6.53 -15.43
CA GLY A 146 -9.99 7.66 -14.54
C GLY A 146 -8.78 8.58 -14.33
N THR A 147 -8.40 8.81 -13.08
CA THR A 147 -7.23 9.64 -12.72
C THR A 147 -5.96 8.83 -12.44
N ALA A 148 -5.91 7.54 -12.77
CA ALA A 148 -4.75 6.67 -12.49
C ALA A 148 -3.44 7.16 -13.12
N SER A 149 -3.50 7.85 -14.27
CA SER A 149 -2.34 8.45 -14.93
C SER A 149 -1.62 9.49 -14.06
N SER A 150 -2.35 10.15 -13.16
CA SER A 150 -1.83 11.15 -12.22
C SER A 150 -1.30 10.54 -10.91
N HIS A 151 -1.57 9.26 -10.63
CA HIS A 151 -1.22 8.60 -9.36
C HIS A 151 0.30 8.39 -9.23
N ASN A 152 0.88 8.84 -8.14
CA ASN A 152 2.31 8.79 -7.84
C ASN A 152 2.56 8.66 -6.34
N ASN A 153 3.16 7.54 -5.90
CA ASN A 153 3.50 7.26 -4.49
C ASN A 153 2.33 7.53 -3.53
N ASP A 154 1.18 6.89 -3.79
CA ASP A 154 -0.02 6.97 -2.94
C ASP A 154 -0.61 8.40 -2.86
N ASP A 155 -0.37 9.21 -3.89
CA ASP A 155 -0.87 10.58 -4.01
C ASP A 155 -1.13 11.02 -5.47
N HIS A 156 -1.79 12.16 -5.62
CA HIS A 156 -2.09 12.84 -6.88
C HIS A 156 -1.51 14.26 -6.78
N PRO A 157 -0.22 14.43 -7.05
CA PRO A 157 0.47 15.71 -6.84
C PRO A 157 0.03 16.73 -7.89
N LYS A 158 -0.02 18.01 -7.51
CA LYS A 158 -0.71 19.08 -8.26
C LYS A 158 -0.26 19.17 -9.71
N GLU A 159 1.05 19.04 -9.96
CA GLU A 159 1.67 19.12 -11.28
C GLU A 159 1.31 17.96 -12.22
N LYS A 160 0.70 16.89 -11.71
CA LYS A 160 0.22 15.74 -12.50
C LYS A 160 -1.30 15.70 -12.66
N ARG A 161 -2.05 16.61 -12.03
CA ARG A 161 -3.52 16.66 -12.09
C ARG A 161 -3.97 17.25 -13.43
N ASN A 162 -4.23 16.37 -14.40
CA ASN A 162 -4.73 16.75 -15.72
C ASN A 162 -5.81 15.75 -16.17
N ASN A 163 -7.01 15.90 -15.63
CA ASN A 163 -8.20 15.16 -16.06
C ASN A 163 -9.41 16.14 -16.08
N GLU A 164 -9.99 16.33 -17.26
CA GLU A 164 -11.06 17.31 -17.49
C GLU A 164 -12.35 16.96 -16.74
N GLU A 165 -12.72 15.68 -16.68
CA GLU A 165 -13.90 15.18 -15.97
C GLU A 165 -13.79 15.41 -14.46
N ALA A 166 -12.61 15.09 -13.89
CA ALA A 166 -12.30 15.35 -12.49
C ALA A 166 -12.38 16.86 -12.18
N ASN A 167 -11.79 17.70 -13.03
CA ASN A 167 -11.81 19.15 -12.84
C ASN A 167 -13.25 19.71 -12.92
N LYS A 168 -14.09 19.23 -13.84
CA LYS A 168 -15.52 19.59 -13.92
C LYS A 168 -16.29 19.17 -12.66
N ARG A 169 -16.04 17.97 -12.13
CA ARG A 169 -16.68 17.48 -10.90
C ARG A 169 -16.28 18.33 -9.68
N VAL A 170 -15.02 18.74 -9.58
CA VAL A 170 -14.55 19.68 -8.53
C VAL A 170 -15.31 20.99 -8.60
N GLN A 171 -15.42 21.60 -9.79
CA GLN A 171 -16.13 22.89 -9.92
C GLN A 171 -17.62 22.76 -9.61
N SER A 172 -18.30 21.70 -10.07
CA SER A 172 -19.71 21.43 -9.75
C SER A 172 -19.97 21.37 -8.23
N ILE A 173 -19.13 20.63 -7.49
CA ILE A 173 -19.23 20.55 -6.01
C ILE A 173 -19.01 21.93 -5.38
N LEU A 174 -17.97 22.66 -5.80
CA LEU A 174 -17.63 23.97 -5.24
C LEU A 174 -18.66 25.06 -5.58
N GLU A 175 -19.30 25.00 -6.74
CA GLU A 175 -20.38 25.91 -7.13
C GLU A 175 -21.64 25.70 -6.27
N HIS A 176 -22.01 24.45 -6.00
CA HIS A 176 -23.09 24.11 -5.07
C HIS A 176 -22.78 24.61 -3.65
N VAL A 177 -21.57 24.39 -3.12
CA VAL A 177 -21.20 24.93 -1.80
C VAL A 177 -21.26 26.46 -1.76
N LYS A 178 -20.93 27.14 -2.87
CA LYS A 178 -21.01 28.61 -3.00
C LYS A 178 -22.45 29.13 -3.04
N SER A 179 -23.43 28.38 -3.58
CA SER A 179 -24.83 28.79 -3.55
C SER A 179 -25.43 28.70 -2.15
N GLU A 180 -25.04 27.68 -1.38
CA GLU A 180 -25.58 27.43 -0.03
C GLU A 180 -24.98 28.33 1.06
N VAL A 181 -23.68 28.65 1.00
CA VAL A 181 -23.00 29.39 2.09
C VAL A 181 -22.54 30.80 1.71
N GLY A 182 -22.66 31.18 0.43
CA GLY A 182 -22.31 32.52 -0.05
C GLY A 182 -20.81 32.76 -0.24
N LYS A 183 -20.45 33.98 -0.63
CA LYS A 183 -19.11 34.36 -1.16
C LYS A 183 -18.20 35.06 -0.13
N GLY A 184 -18.25 34.67 1.14
CA GLY A 184 -17.30 35.14 2.16
C GLY A 184 -15.87 34.62 1.89
N THR A 185 -14.84 35.17 2.53
CA THR A 185 -13.44 34.70 2.38
C THR A 185 -13.16 33.38 3.12
N LYS A 186 -13.98 33.04 4.10
CA LYS A 186 -13.91 31.83 4.91
C LYS A 186 -15.30 31.24 5.10
N VAL A 187 -15.37 29.92 5.31
CA VAL A 187 -16.60 29.20 5.62
C VAL A 187 -16.38 28.34 6.87
N LYS A 188 -17.35 28.30 7.79
CA LYS A 188 -17.24 27.41 8.96
C LYS A 188 -17.43 25.96 8.54
N GLY A 189 -16.52 25.08 8.94
CA GLY A 189 -16.60 23.65 8.65
C GLY A 189 -17.85 22.98 9.24
N THR A 190 -18.44 23.53 10.31
CA THR A 190 -19.77 23.11 10.79
C THR A 190 -20.90 23.38 9.81
N GLN A 191 -20.84 24.47 9.02
CA GLN A 191 -21.81 24.72 7.94
C GLN A 191 -21.62 23.71 6.81
N LEU A 192 -20.37 23.48 6.37
CA LEU A 192 -20.04 22.49 5.33
C LEU A 192 -20.57 21.09 5.67
N LYS A 193 -20.49 20.67 6.95
CA LYS A 193 -20.97 19.35 7.40
C LYS A 193 -22.49 19.17 7.30
N GLY A 194 -23.25 20.26 7.21
CA GLY A 194 -24.71 20.28 7.07
C GLY A 194 -25.22 20.43 5.62
N ILE A 195 -24.35 20.68 4.64
CA ILE A 195 -24.74 20.77 3.23
C ILE A 195 -24.99 19.35 2.69
N ASP A 196 -26.17 19.14 2.10
CA ASP A 196 -26.51 17.92 1.40
C ASP A 196 -26.20 18.08 -0.10
N ILE A 197 -25.22 17.31 -0.60
CA ILE A 197 -24.87 17.25 -2.02
C ILE A 197 -24.91 15.78 -2.39
N ASP A 198 -25.67 15.46 -3.44
CA ASP A 198 -25.80 14.12 -4.01
C ASP A 198 -24.54 13.72 -4.82
N ASP A 199 -23.39 13.68 -4.13
CA ASP A 199 -22.11 13.20 -4.64
C ASP A 199 -21.36 12.46 -3.51
N GLU A 200 -21.00 11.20 -3.74
CA GLU A 200 -20.24 10.38 -2.78
C GLU A 200 -18.93 11.05 -2.31
N VAL A 201 -18.28 11.83 -3.17
CA VAL A 201 -17.06 12.57 -2.87
C VAL A 201 -17.31 13.68 -1.86
N TRP A 202 -18.50 14.30 -1.86
CA TRP A 202 -18.83 15.31 -0.85
C TRP A 202 -18.80 14.74 0.57
N THR A 203 -19.22 13.48 0.74
CA THR A 203 -19.10 12.79 2.04
C THR A 203 -17.63 12.57 2.46
N ILE A 204 -16.71 12.38 1.51
CA ILE A 204 -15.27 12.36 1.80
C ILE A 204 -14.78 13.76 2.21
N VAL A 205 -15.13 14.81 1.46
CA VAL A 205 -14.72 16.20 1.75
C VAL A 205 -15.21 16.65 3.14
N ARG A 206 -16.52 16.56 3.41
CA ARG A 206 -17.11 17.02 4.68
C ARG A 206 -16.60 16.25 5.91
N SER A 207 -16.09 15.03 5.71
CA SER A 207 -15.47 14.22 6.76
C SER A 207 -14.01 14.59 7.04
N ASN A 208 -13.32 15.23 6.09
CA ASN A 208 -11.91 15.60 6.17
C ASN A 208 -11.65 17.10 6.43
N VAL A 209 -12.69 17.94 6.46
CA VAL A 209 -12.58 19.36 6.89
C VAL A 209 -12.66 19.52 8.42
N SER A 210 -11.93 20.51 8.96
CA SER A 210 -12.07 20.91 10.37
C SER A 210 -13.51 21.35 10.69
N ALA A 211 -13.84 21.53 11.96
CA ALA A 211 -15.06 22.22 12.38
C ALA A 211 -14.94 23.76 12.29
N ASP A 212 -13.71 24.27 12.36
CA ASP A 212 -13.37 25.70 12.38
C ASP A 212 -13.53 26.38 11.00
N ASP A 213 -13.13 27.64 10.90
CA ASP A 213 -13.09 28.37 9.63
C ASP A 213 -12.08 27.73 8.64
N VAL A 214 -12.56 27.41 7.45
CA VAL A 214 -11.77 26.89 6.31
C VAL A 214 -11.73 27.96 5.22
N THR A 215 -10.58 28.13 4.55
CA THR A 215 -10.48 29.02 3.39
C THR A 215 -11.02 28.35 2.12
N TRP A 216 -11.40 29.13 1.11
CA TRP A 216 -11.79 28.54 -0.18
C TRP A 216 -10.65 27.79 -0.88
N GLU A 217 -9.40 28.22 -0.68
CA GLU A 217 -8.20 27.59 -1.25
C GLU A 217 -7.96 26.19 -0.63
N ASP A 218 -8.11 26.08 0.69
CA ASP A 218 -8.03 24.79 1.41
C ASP A 218 -9.18 23.86 1.01
N LEU A 219 -10.41 24.41 0.91
CA LEU A 219 -11.58 23.63 0.51
C LEU A 219 -11.48 23.14 -0.94
N GLU A 220 -10.97 23.97 -1.85
CA GLU A 220 -10.70 23.58 -3.24
C GLU A 220 -9.62 22.49 -3.31
N GLU A 221 -8.54 22.59 -2.53
CA GLU A 221 -7.50 21.54 -2.51
C GLU A 221 -8.01 20.22 -1.92
N ILE A 222 -8.77 20.25 -0.81
CA ILE A 222 -9.37 19.04 -0.22
C ILE A 222 -10.37 18.42 -1.19
N THR A 223 -11.23 19.23 -1.84
CA THR A 223 -12.20 18.76 -2.84
C THR A 223 -11.49 18.17 -4.05
N THR A 224 -10.45 18.83 -4.56
CA THR A 224 -9.65 18.33 -5.68
C THR A 224 -8.98 17.00 -5.33
N ARG A 225 -8.35 16.88 -4.15
CA ARG A 225 -7.76 15.61 -3.70
C ARG A 225 -8.82 14.51 -3.55
N ALA A 226 -9.97 14.82 -2.97
CA ALA A 226 -11.05 13.85 -2.80
C ALA A 226 -11.58 13.34 -4.14
N VAL A 227 -11.83 14.23 -5.12
CA VAL A 227 -12.24 13.85 -6.48
C VAL A 227 -11.15 13.03 -7.17
N TYR A 228 -9.89 13.48 -7.14
CA TYR A 228 -8.80 12.78 -7.83
C TYR A 228 -8.50 11.40 -7.23
N TYR A 229 -8.56 11.23 -5.90
CA TYR A 229 -8.45 9.91 -5.27
C TYR A 229 -9.67 9.03 -5.56
N TYR A 230 -10.90 9.56 -5.49
CA TYR A 230 -12.11 8.77 -5.75
C TYR A 230 -12.19 8.32 -7.22
N MET A 231 -11.80 9.16 -8.17
CA MET A 231 -11.72 8.79 -9.59
C MET A 231 -10.49 7.94 -9.92
N CYS A 232 -9.62 7.64 -8.95
CA CYS A 232 -8.51 6.73 -9.14
C CYS A 232 -8.94 5.31 -8.73
N PRO A 233 -9.04 4.35 -9.67
CA PRO A 233 -9.47 3.00 -9.33
C PRO A 233 -8.46 2.26 -8.43
N VAL A 234 -7.18 2.67 -8.49
CA VAL A 234 -6.14 2.20 -7.57
C VAL A 234 -6.44 2.63 -6.14
N ASP A 235 -6.78 3.91 -5.91
CA ASP A 235 -7.04 4.41 -4.58
C ASP A 235 -8.40 3.94 -4.05
N ARG A 236 -9.42 3.80 -4.91
CA ARG A 236 -10.67 3.09 -4.56
C ARG A 236 -10.39 1.68 -4.06
N LEU A 237 -9.55 0.91 -4.73
CA LEU A 237 -9.17 -0.43 -4.24
C LEU A 237 -8.32 -0.37 -2.97
N TYR A 238 -7.17 0.29 -3.02
CA TYR A 238 -6.09 0.17 -2.02
C TYR A 238 -6.08 1.25 -0.94
N GLY A 239 -6.98 2.23 -1.00
CA GLY A 239 -7.14 3.33 -0.05
C GLY A 239 -6.29 4.54 -0.41
N SER A 240 -6.72 5.71 0.08
CA SER A 240 -6.05 6.99 -0.08
C SER A 240 -5.73 7.63 1.27
N LYS A 241 -5.23 8.87 1.25
CA LYS A 241 -5.04 9.70 2.45
C LYS A 241 -6.35 10.27 3.02
N LEU A 242 -7.48 10.16 2.31
CA LEU A 242 -8.78 10.74 2.71
C LEU A 242 -9.88 9.69 2.96
N PHE A 243 -9.70 8.45 2.49
CA PHE A 243 -10.65 7.35 2.68
C PHE A 243 -9.95 5.98 2.70
N ALA A 244 -10.55 5.02 3.41
CA ALA A 244 -10.01 3.67 3.55
C ALA A 244 -10.10 2.85 2.24
N SER A 245 -9.24 1.84 2.10
CA SER A 245 -9.35 0.86 1.00
C SER A 245 -10.73 0.21 0.92
N SER A 246 -11.16 -0.23 -0.25
CA SER A 246 -12.31 -1.14 -0.43
C SER A 246 -11.92 -2.62 -0.46
N ILE A 247 -10.66 -2.91 -0.81
CA ILE A 247 -10.09 -4.26 -0.75
C ILE A 247 -9.36 -4.49 0.58
N SER A 248 -9.38 -5.72 1.08
CA SER A 248 -8.70 -6.11 2.32
C SER A 248 -8.12 -7.51 2.19
N PHE A 249 -6.85 -7.67 2.56
CA PHE A 249 -6.10 -8.93 2.47
C PHE A 249 -5.94 -9.52 3.87
N SER A 250 -6.06 -10.84 4.00
CA SER A 250 -5.59 -11.54 5.20
C SER A 250 -4.07 -11.70 5.17
N ASP A 251 -3.49 -11.97 6.33
CA ASP A 251 -2.20 -12.66 6.37
C ASP A 251 -2.39 -14.10 5.86
N SER A 252 -1.33 -14.70 5.32
CA SER A 252 -1.29 -16.11 4.93
C SER A 252 -0.32 -16.84 5.83
N LEU A 253 -0.83 -17.70 6.71
CA LEU A 253 -0.04 -18.72 7.37
C LEU A 253 0.32 -19.78 6.34
N VAL A 254 1.61 -20.14 6.26
CA VAL A 254 2.13 -21.04 5.22
C VAL A 254 2.74 -22.28 5.85
N GLU A 255 2.23 -23.44 5.44
CA GLU A 255 2.80 -24.74 5.75
C GLU A 255 3.83 -25.11 4.69
N GLY A 256 5.02 -25.52 5.14
CA GLY A 256 6.16 -25.78 4.28
C GLY A 256 7.40 -26.13 5.09
N ASN A 257 8.42 -26.66 4.42
CA ASN A 257 9.73 -26.88 5.03
C ASN A 257 10.51 -25.57 5.07
N THR A 258 11.34 -25.38 6.10
CA THR A 258 12.27 -24.24 6.20
C THR A 258 13.70 -24.71 6.00
N SER A 259 14.45 -24.04 5.13
CA SER A 259 15.87 -24.31 4.88
C SER A 259 16.70 -23.02 4.95
N ILE A 260 17.96 -23.12 5.36
CA ILE A 260 18.91 -22.00 5.36
C ILE A 260 19.71 -22.03 4.06
N GLN A 261 19.63 -20.96 3.27
CA GLN A 261 20.39 -20.82 2.02
C GLN A 261 21.56 -19.83 2.20
N PRO A 262 22.82 -20.27 2.02
CA PRO A 262 23.98 -19.39 2.09
C PRO A 262 24.20 -18.63 0.77
N HIS A 263 24.47 -17.33 0.88
CA HIS A 263 24.75 -16.45 -0.25
C HIS A 263 26.16 -15.86 -0.19
N VAL A 264 26.93 -16.09 -1.25
CA VAL A 264 28.25 -15.49 -1.44
C VAL A 264 28.16 -14.17 -2.20
N VAL A 265 28.99 -13.19 -1.80
CA VAL A 265 29.16 -11.92 -2.52
C VAL A 265 30.55 -11.89 -3.15
N LEU A 266 30.59 -11.93 -4.47
CA LEU A 266 31.82 -11.86 -5.28
C LEU A 266 32.16 -10.40 -5.61
N ASP A 267 33.44 -10.03 -5.53
CA ASP A 267 33.92 -8.76 -6.06
C ASP A 267 34.27 -8.87 -7.54
N ARG A 268 33.49 -8.21 -8.40
CA ARG A 268 33.65 -8.27 -9.86
C ARG A 268 34.92 -7.56 -10.37
N ASN A 269 35.57 -6.73 -9.56
CA ASN A 269 36.80 -6.03 -9.98
C ASN A 269 38.07 -6.85 -9.69
N PHE A 270 38.04 -7.70 -8.66
CA PHE A 270 39.23 -8.45 -8.20
C PHE A 270 39.11 -9.97 -8.42
N GLY A 271 37.97 -10.48 -8.88
CA GLY A 271 37.75 -11.92 -9.11
C GLY A 271 37.73 -12.77 -7.83
N ALA A 272 37.83 -12.13 -6.66
CA ALA A 272 37.95 -12.77 -5.36
C ALA A 272 36.64 -12.76 -4.58
N GLN A 273 36.44 -13.77 -3.75
CA GLN A 273 35.35 -13.82 -2.79
C GLN A 273 35.57 -12.77 -1.69
N LYS A 274 34.57 -11.93 -1.40
CA LYS A 274 34.59 -11.11 -0.18
C LYS A 274 34.09 -11.95 0.99
N GLU A 275 35.01 -12.69 1.61
CA GLU A 275 34.76 -13.57 2.77
C GLU A 275 33.88 -12.91 3.86
N LYS A 276 34.07 -11.61 4.10
CA LYS A 276 33.32 -10.82 5.09
C LYS A 276 31.91 -10.35 4.64
N ARG A 277 31.33 -10.94 3.61
CA ARG A 277 29.94 -10.69 3.15
C ARG A 277 29.16 -11.94 2.78
N LEU A 278 29.54 -13.10 3.33
CA LEU A 278 28.61 -14.23 3.40
C LEU A 278 27.37 -13.78 4.21
N PHE A 279 26.19 -14.04 3.69
CA PHE A 279 24.94 -13.89 4.44
C PHE A 279 24.05 -15.10 4.15
N GLU A 280 23.22 -15.46 5.10
CA GLU A 280 22.32 -16.60 4.99
C GLU A 280 20.88 -16.10 5.02
N GLU A 281 19.97 -16.70 4.25
CA GLU A 281 18.54 -16.43 4.37
C GLU A 281 17.76 -17.72 4.63
N GLU A 282 16.88 -17.67 5.63
CA GLU A 282 15.90 -18.72 5.85
C GLU A 282 14.80 -18.60 4.79
N VAL A 283 14.61 -19.65 4.01
CA VAL A 283 13.56 -19.74 3.00
C VAL A 283 12.53 -20.79 3.40
N VAL A 284 11.29 -20.57 2.95
CA VAL A 284 10.17 -21.50 3.09
C VAL A 284 9.91 -22.15 1.75
N GLU A 285 9.84 -23.47 1.70
CA GLU A 285 9.33 -24.27 0.58
C GLU A 285 7.83 -24.54 0.80
N PRO A 286 6.91 -23.76 0.20
CA PRO A 286 5.48 -23.87 0.46
C PRO A 286 4.87 -25.16 -0.10
N SER A 287 4.03 -25.83 0.69
CA SER A 287 3.15 -26.88 0.15
C SER A 287 1.94 -26.30 -0.61
N ASN A 288 1.31 -25.28 -0.02
CA ASN A 288 0.28 -24.45 -0.65
C ASN A 288 0.17 -23.12 0.12
N ILE A 289 -0.12 -22.03 -0.57
CA ILE A 289 -0.34 -20.72 0.05
C ILE A 289 -1.78 -20.30 -0.20
N THR A 290 -2.60 -20.19 0.86
CA THR A 290 -3.96 -19.64 0.77
C THR A 290 -3.96 -18.17 1.20
N LEU A 291 -4.50 -17.30 0.34
CA LEU A 291 -4.77 -15.89 0.63
C LEU A 291 -6.28 -15.66 0.64
N LYS A 292 -6.80 -15.04 1.70
CA LYS A 292 -8.20 -14.58 1.75
C LYS A 292 -8.24 -13.09 1.42
N VAL A 293 -9.15 -12.70 0.54
CA VAL A 293 -9.36 -11.29 0.16
C VAL A 293 -10.84 -10.94 0.30
N VAL A 294 -11.14 -9.75 0.82
CA VAL A 294 -12.48 -9.17 0.84
C VAL A 294 -12.47 -7.95 -0.07
N LEU A 295 -13.37 -7.91 -1.04
CA LEU A 295 -13.64 -6.74 -1.88
C LEU A 295 -15.04 -6.23 -1.54
N ARG A 296 -15.14 -4.99 -1.07
CA ARG A 296 -16.40 -4.33 -0.77
C ARG A 296 -17.03 -3.69 -2.02
N PRO A 297 -18.35 -3.37 -2.00
CA PRO A 297 -19.09 -2.84 -3.14
C PRO A 297 -18.48 -1.61 -3.80
N GLU A 298 -17.86 -0.73 -3.03
CA GLU A 298 -17.26 0.52 -3.50
C GLU A 298 -15.91 0.32 -4.24
N GLY A 299 -15.40 -0.91 -4.33
CA GLY A 299 -14.17 -1.24 -5.04
C GLY A 299 -14.32 -1.47 -6.53
N ASP A 300 -13.28 -1.14 -7.30
CA ASP A 300 -13.26 -1.39 -8.74
C ASP A 300 -13.06 -2.89 -9.05
N VAL A 301 -14.18 -3.59 -9.23
CA VAL A 301 -14.23 -5.02 -9.57
C VAL A 301 -13.52 -5.32 -10.89
N GLN A 302 -13.53 -4.39 -11.87
CA GLN A 302 -12.91 -4.60 -13.18
C GLN A 302 -11.38 -4.48 -13.10
N LEU A 303 -10.86 -3.47 -12.40
CA LEU A 303 -9.42 -3.38 -12.13
C LEU A 303 -8.93 -4.58 -11.31
N TRP A 304 -9.70 -5.02 -10.31
CA TRP A 304 -9.39 -6.23 -9.55
C TRP A 304 -9.37 -7.49 -10.44
N ARG A 305 -10.35 -7.65 -11.33
CA ARG A 305 -10.38 -8.74 -12.32
C ARG A 305 -9.18 -8.69 -13.27
N TYR A 306 -8.82 -7.53 -13.81
CA TYR A 306 -7.62 -7.38 -14.64
C TYR A 306 -6.34 -7.73 -13.87
N THR A 307 -6.26 -7.34 -12.61
CA THR A 307 -5.14 -7.66 -11.72
C THR A 307 -5.04 -9.18 -11.50
N LEU A 308 -6.14 -9.86 -11.18
CA LEU A 308 -6.14 -11.32 -11.04
C LEU A 308 -5.80 -12.05 -12.35
N ARG A 309 -6.24 -11.55 -13.51
CA ARG A 309 -5.86 -12.11 -14.83
C ARG A 309 -4.39 -11.88 -15.19
N TYR A 310 -3.77 -10.81 -14.67
CA TYR A 310 -2.33 -10.62 -14.78
C TYR A 310 -1.60 -11.64 -13.90
N VAL A 311 -2.05 -11.80 -12.65
CA VAL A 311 -1.49 -12.74 -11.66
C VAL A 311 -1.64 -14.21 -12.06
N GLU A 312 -2.75 -14.58 -12.71
CA GLU A 312 -2.96 -15.89 -13.37
C GLU A 312 -1.87 -16.18 -14.42
N LYS A 313 -1.55 -15.19 -15.27
CA LYS A 313 -0.69 -15.39 -16.45
C LYS A 313 0.79 -15.20 -16.21
N MET A 314 1.14 -14.25 -15.35
CA MET A 314 2.52 -13.78 -15.13
C MET A 314 3.06 -14.21 -13.75
N GLY A 315 2.22 -14.79 -12.90
CA GLY A 315 2.51 -14.97 -11.49
C GLY A 315 2.73 -13.64 -10.76
N ILE A 316 3.34 -13.73 -9.60
CA ILE A 316 3.76 -12.61 -8.74
C ILE A 316 5.09 -12.92 -8.08
N ALA A 317 5.83 -11.89 -7.69
CA ALA A 317 7.03 -12.04 -6.87
C ALA A 317 6.77 -11.45 -5.48
N VAL A 318 6.81 -12.29 -4.44
CA VAL A 318 6.53 -11.93 -3.03
C VAL A 318 7.82 -11.99 -2.21
N GLY A 319 7.99 -11.07 -1.25
CA GLY A 319 9.13 -11.10 -0.31
C GLY A 319 10.44 -10.44 -0.76
N GLY A 320 11.54 -10.86 -0.13
CA GLY A 320 12.90 -10.46 -0.44
C GLY A 320 13.51 -11.28 -1.57
N SER A 321 14.78 -11.02 -1.92
CA SER A 321 15.59 -11.83 -2.86
C SER A 321 14.97 -12.18 -4.23
N LYS A 322 13.94 -11.44 -4.68
CA LYS A 322 13.25 -11.60 -5.97
C LYS A 322 14.19 -11.66 -7.18
N SER A 323 15.28 -10.87 -7.15
CA SER A 323 16.31 -10.85 -8.20
C SER A 323 17.20 -12.11 -8.25
N ARG A 324 17.01 -13.05 -7.30
CA ARG A 324 17.67 -14.36 -7.24
C ARG A 324 16.71 -15.51 -7.56
N GLY A 325 15.48 -15.21 -7.99
CA GLY A 325 14.45 -16.20 -8.34
C GLY A 325 13.50 -16.60 -7.20
N LEU A 326 13.75 -16.16 -5.96
CA LEU A 326 12.87 -16.51 -4.84
C LEU A 326 11.51 -15.80 -4.88
N GLY A 327 10.50 -16.49 -4.34
CA GLY A 327 9.17 -15.95 -4.11
C GLY A 327 8.30 -15.76 -5.34
N HIS A 328 8.60 -16.44 -6.45
CA HIS A 328 7.70 -16.49 -7.60
C HIS A 328 6.52 -17.42 -7.32
N LEU A 329 5.31 -16.86 -7.27
CA LEU A 329 4.07 -17.59 -6.99
C LEU A 329 3.10 -17.44 -8.16
N THR A 330 2.46 -18.55 -8.53
CA THR A 330 1.44 -18.65 -9.57
C THR A 330 0.09 -18.96 -8.94
N LEU A 331 -0.95 -18.26 -9.39
CA LEU A 331 -2.33 -18.44 -8.93
C LEU A 331 -2.92 -19.72 -9.51
N ASP A 332 -3.32 -20.65 -8.64
CA ASP A 332 -4.06 -21.85 -9.02
C ASP A 332 -5.55 -21.50 -9.14
N VAL A 333 -6.01 -21.30 -10.37
CA VAL A 333 -7.38 -20.85 -10.68
C VAL A 333 -8.43 -21.93 -10.43
N GLU A 334 -8.07 -23.22 -10.43
CA GLU A 334 -9.02 -24.32 -10.21
C GLU A 334 -9.26 -24.54 -8.70
N GLU A 335 -8.22 -24.43 -7.87
CA GLU A 335 -8.35 -24.44 -6.39
C GLU A 335 -8.89 -23.12 -5.82
N SER A 336 -8.78 -22.03 -6.57
CA SER A 336 -9.25 -20.70 -6.14
C SER A 336 -10.77 -20.52 -6.30
N LYS A 337 -11.37 -19.85 -5.33
CA LYS A 337 -12.82 -19.62 -5.26
C LYS A 337 -13.15 -18.15 -5.03
N VAL A 338 -14.28 -17.73 -5.58
CA VAL A 338 -14.92 -16.44 -5.31
C VAL A 338 -16.28 -16.70 -4.66
N GLY A 339 -16.67 -15.89 -3.70
CA GLY A 339 -17.93 -15.98 -3.00
C GLY A 339 -18.64 -14.64 -2.99
N GLU A 340 -19.91 -14.60 -3.39
CA GLU A 340 -20.74 -13.40 -3.28
C GLU A 340 -21.57 -13.50 -1.99
N VAL A 341 -21.58 -12.41 -1.20
CA VAL A 341 -22.30 -12.35 0.08
C VAL A 341 -23.71 -11.82 -0.16
N ASP A 342 -24.71 -12.60 0.26
CA ASP A 342 -26.12 -12.24 0.25
C ASP A 342 -26.68 -12.36 1.68
N GLY A 343 -26.86 -11.22 2.34
CA GLY A 343 -27.22 -11.13 3.75
C GLY A 343 -26.18 -11.81 4.66
N VAL A 344 -26.51 -13.01 5.15
CA VAL A 344 -25.64 -13.87 5.97
C VAL A 344 -25.05 -15.06 5.21
N ASN A 345 -25.52 -15.31 3.98
CA ASN A 345 -25.09 -16.45 3.16
C ASN A 345 -23.94 -16.05 2.24
N VAL A 346 -23.12 -17.03 1.85
CA VAL A 346 -22.08 -16.85 0.84
C VAL A 346 -22.25 -17.89 -0.24
N LYS A 347 -22.57 -17.43 -1.46
CA LYS A 347 -22.62 -18.29 -2.65
C LYS A 347 -21.22 -18.39 -3.23
N TRP A 348 -20.60 -19.58 -3.15
CA TRP A 348 -19.25 -19.83 -3.67
C TRP A 348 -19.28 -20.40 -5.09
N ASP A 349 -18.49 -19.80 -5.97
CA ASP A 349 -18.25 -20.20 -7.36
C ASP A 349 -16.73 -20.33 -7.63
N GLY A 350 -16.36 -21.02 -8.72
CA GLY A 350 -14.96 -21.17 -9.12
C GLY A 350 -14.38 -19.88 -9.70
N LEU A 351 -13.13 -19.53 -9.35
CA LEU A 351 -12.53 -18.25 -9.77
C LEU A 351 -12.50 -18.05 -11.29
N LYS A 352 -12.33 -19.15 -12.04
CA LYS A 352 -12.35 -19.21 -13.51
C LYS A 352 -13.55 -18.51 -14.16
N GLY A 353 -14.73 -18.58 -13.54
CA GLY A 353 -15.93 -17.88 -14.01
C GLY A 353 -15.79 -16.37 -13.88
N PHE A 354 -15.35 -15.89 -12.71
CA PHE A 354 -15.12 -14.47 -12.43
C PHE A 354 -14.06 -13.84 -13.35
N LEU A 355 -12.98 -14.57 -13.68
CA LEU A 355 -11.92 -14.08 -14.59
C LEU A 355 -12.39 -13.99 -16.06
N ARG A 356 -13.41 -14.76 -16.45
CA ARG A 356 -13.98 -14.80 -17.81
C ARG A 356 -15.19 -13.86 -17.99
N GLY A 357 -15.75 -13.33 -16.91
CA GLY A 357 -16.80 -12.33 -16.97
C GLY A 357 -16.37 -11.09 -17.76
N LYS A 358 -17.32 -10.49 -18.48
CA LYS A 358 -17.17 -9.16 -19.08
C LYS A 358 -17.20 -8.08 -18.01
#